data_AF-A0A356ETM1-F1
#
_entry.id   AF-A0A356ETM1-F1
#
_cell.length_a   1.000
_cell.length_b   1.000
_cell.length_c   1.000
_cell.angle_alpha   90.00
_cell.angle_beta   90.00
_cell.angle_gamma   90.00
#
_symmetry.space_group_name_H-M   'P 1'
#
loop_
_entity.id
_entity.type
_entity.pdbx_description
1 polymer ?
#
loop_
_entity_poly.entity_id
_entity_poly.type
_entity_poly.pdbx_seq_one_letter_code
_entity_poly.pdbx_strand_id
1 'polypeptide(L)'
;MGDEFDPYLRWLGIRADERPPNHYALLGVQLFEYDPEVLANAADRQMAHVRTFQSGKHSAESQRLLNELAAAKICLLDPERKAEYDAQVRQRLREAELAAVGTVHALSAVEIAGSRRSVAGPAATLLMVILLALGLTALGIVAVKMTSRHDEPAPPRANHPESPPHEEPPPREWADRPPRFDEPIDPFSIEEPLPPDQSQQPSEQPDRVPTEGPVAPKLAPEPVETPQEPQEPPRVEPPWEPPERPVEEPRPTREAKKPPLPDKAAREAARKAIYRQFSERYQRANNPNELRGLAVFLFQQTMRREEDNATRYVLLEEATTIAMVAGAGHAPLQRAASTIAEQFDVSRDEALVELVRHAADQPMTPAACAAIVTNTVSLAGEDIRNEEFEHARALLDIVHELARKSKNPTIVRHVVDAKRDLDRRQEAHAAFVAAAETLASSPDDPKANRMRGFYYCFYRDDWATGCKHLIKGDRIRLKRLAELDDKAARVNAEALTAGDAWWDAADKLAESAQKDAYRGRAEHWYRQALNDLSGPEKKRVEQRLEMSRSRR
;
A
#
# COMPACT_ATOMS: atom_id res chain seq x y z
N MET A 1 -7.82 20.19 -40.74
CA MET A 1 -6.63 19.32 -40.81
C MET A 1 -7.11 17.92 -40.47
N GLY A 2 -6.92 16.96 -41.38
CA GLY A 2 -7.60 15.65 -41.31
C GLY A 2 -7.22 14.88 -40.05
N ASP A 3 -8.21 14.18 -39.48
CA ASP A 3 -8.03 13.17 -38.44
C ASP A 3 -6.92 12.20 -38.86
N GLU A 4 -5.73 12.38 -38.29
CA GLU A 4 -4.62 11.45 -38.45
C GLU A 4 -5.01 10.12 -37.80
N PHE A 5 -4.85 9.01 -38.54
CA PHE A 5 -5.24 7.70 -38.03
C PHE A 5 -4.40 7.34 -36.80
N ASP A 6 -5.05 7.12 -35.68
CA ASP A 6 -4.41 6.81 -34.40
C ASP A 6 -4.41 5.30 -34.14
N PRO A 7 -3.30 4.59 -34.41
CA PRO A 7 -3.24 3.13 -34.24
C PRO A 7 -3.34 2.69 -32.78
N TYR A 8 -2.89 3.51 -31.82
CA TYR A 8 -2.94 3.17 -30.40
C TYR A 8 -4.39 3.18 -29.89
N LEU A 9 -5.15 4.21 -30.25
CA LEU A 9 -6.58 4.29 -29.88
C LEU A 9 -7.41 3.25 -30.64
N ARG A 10 -7.20 3.14 -31.96
CA ARG A 10 -8.08 2.34 -32.84
C ARG A 10 -7.85 0.83 -32.75
N TRP A 11 -6.62 0.38 -32.44
CA TRP A 11 -6.31 -1.04 -32.36
C TRP A 11 -6.04 -1.54 -30.94
N LEU A 12 -5.43 -0.72 -30.08
CA LEU A 12 -5.10 -1.13 -28.70
C LEU A 12 -6.01 -0.50 -27.65
N GLY A 13 -6.89 0.45 -28.02
CA GLY A 13 -7.78 1.14 -27.09
C GLY A 13 -7.08 2.14 -26.16
N ILE A 14 -5.81 2.46 -26.40
CA ILE A 14 -5.01 3.36 -25.55
C ILE A 14 -5.31 4.81 -25.92
N ARG A 15 -5.83 5.59 -24.98
CA ARG A 15 -6.24 6.99 -25.21
C ARG A 15 -5.04 7.94 -25.22
N ALA A 16 -5.23 9.18 -25.66
CA ALA A 16 -4.14 10.15 -25.81
C ALA A 16 -3.53 10.62 -24.47
N ASP A 17 -4.35 10.70 -23.43
CA ASP A 17 -4.00 11.03 -22.05
C ASP A 17 -3.18 9.93 -21.35
N GLU A 18 -3.15 8.72 -21.91
CA GLU A 18 -2.39 7.57 -21.41
C GLU A 18 -1.04 7.38 -22.13
N ARG A 19 -0.58 8.40 -22.89
CA ARG A 19 0.63 8.31 -23.74
C ARG A 19 1.78 9.14 -23.18
N PRO A 20 3.04 8.67 -23.35
CA PRO A 20 3.45 7.45 -24.06
C PRO A 20 3.14 6.16 -23.27
N PRO A 21 2.63 5.09 -23.93
CA PRO A 21 2.27 3.86 -23.24
C PRO A 21 3.52 3.12 -22.73
N ASN A 22 3.42 2.54 -21.54
CA ASN A 22 4.43 1.60 -21.05
C ASN A 22 4.21 0.20 -21.65
N HIS A 23 5.16 -0.73 -21.44
CA HIS A 23 5.11 -2.07 -22.01
C HIS A 23 3.89 -2.87 -21.51
N TYR A 24 3.48 -2.69 -20.27
CA TYR A 24 2.27 -3.34 -19.72
C TYR A 24 1.00 -2.84 -20.41
N ALA A 25 0.90 -1.52 -20.64
CA ALA A 25 -0.21 -0.91 -21.36
C ALA A 25 -0.26 -1.37 -22.83
N LEU A 26 0.88 -1.49 -23.50
CA LEU A 26 0.97 -2.03 -24.86
C LEU A 26 0.45 -3.48 -24.94
N LEU A 27 0.77 -4.32 -23.95
CA LEU A 27 0.29 -5.69 -23.90
C LEU A 27 -1.18 -5.80 -23.42
N GLY A 28 -1.74 -4.74 -22.85
CA GLY A 28 -3.08 -4.73 -22.26
C GLY A 28 -3.17 -5.62 -21.02
N VAL A 29 -2.16 -5.56 -20.16
CA VAL A 29 -2.07 -6.29 -18.88
C VAL A 29 -1.93 -5.33 -17.70
N GLN A 30 -2.12 -5.86 -16.49
CA GLN A 30 -1.92 -5.08 -15.27
C GLN A 30 -0.46 -4.62 -15.13
N LEU A 31 -0.28 -3.40 -14.60
CA LEU A 31 1.04 -2.86 -14.31
C LEU A 31 1.78 -3.78 -13.32
N PHE A 32 3.03 -4.13 -13.66
CA PHE A 32 3.88 -5.03 -12.89
C PHE A 32 3.38 -6.49 -12.80
N GLU A 33 2.62 -6.96 -13.79
CA GLU A 33 2.30 -8.40 -13.93
C GLU A 33 3.56 -9.26 -13.75
N TYR A 34 3.45 -10.32 -12.95
CA TYR A 34 4.57 -11.16 -12.54
C TYR A 34 4.59 -12.50 -13.27
N ASP A 35 3.43 -12.97 -13.74
CA ASP A 35 3.31 -14.28 -14.37
C ASP A 35 3.83 -14.23 -15.82
N PRO A 36 4.92 -14.95 -16.14
CA PRO A 36 5.49 -14.96 -17.48
C PRO A 36 4.54 -15.57 -18.53
N GLU A 37 3.66 -16.50 -18.14
CA GLU A 37 2.67 -17.07 -19.08
C GLU A 37 1.60 -16.03 -19.43
N VAL A 38 1.16 -15.22 -18.46
CA VAL A 38 0.19 -14.14 -18.70
C VAL A 38 0.79 -13.10 -19.65
N LEU A 39 2.04 -12.70 -19.42
CA LEU A 39 2.77 -11.76 -20.28
C LEU A 39 2.95 -12.30 -21.70
N ALA A 40 3.32 -13.57 -21.85
CA ALA A 40 3.51 -14.21 -23.15
C ALA A 40 2.19 -14.28 -23.93
N ASN A 41 1.12 -14.77 -23.28
CA ASN A 41 -0.20 -14.91 -23.89
C ASN A 41 -0.82 -13.56 -24.27
N ALA A 42 -0.62 -12.53 -23.45
CA ALA A 42 -1.10 -11.17 -23.75
C ALA A 42 -0.36 -10.56 -24.95
N ALA A 43 0.97 -10.71 -25.00
CA ALA A 43 1.74 -10.27 -26.16
C ALA A 43 1.32 -10.98 -27.44
N ASP A 44 1.13 -12.30 -27.40
CA ASP A 44 0.73 -13.05 -28.58
C ASP A 44 -0.67 -12.67 -29.06
N ARG A 45 -1.61 -12.42 -28.15
CA ARG A 45 -2.94 -11.88 -28.48
C ARG A 45 -2.87 -10.52 -29.17
N GLN A 46 -2.13 -9.57 -28.60
CA GLN A 46 -2.02 -8.21 -29.16
C GLN A 46 -1.32 -8.24 -30.52
N MET A 47 -0.23 -8.99 -30.64
CA MET A 47 0.48 -9.15 -31.91
C MET A 47 -0.39 -9.84 -32.96
N ALA A 48 -1.18 -10.86 -32.59
CA ALA A 48 -2.11 -11.49 -33.51
C ALA A 48 -3.18 -10.52 -34.01
N HIS A 49 -3.73 -9.67 -33.12
CA HIS A 49 -4.70 -8.65 -33.50
C HIS A 49 -4.09 -7.62 -34.46
N VAL A 50 -2.93 -7.05 -34.12
CA VAL A 50 -2.30 -6.03 -34.97
C VAL A 50 -1.85 -6.60 -36.33
N ARG A 51 -1.45 -7.88 -36.38
CA ARG A 51 -1.13 -8.57 -37.64
C ARG A 51 -2.30 -8.59 -38.63
N THR A 52 -3.56 -8.54 -38.16
CA THR A 52 -4.72 -8.49 -39.07
C THR A 52 -4.75 -7.24 -39.95
N PHE A 53 -4.01 -6.19 -39.57
CA PHE A 53 -3.94 -4.92 -40.31
C PHE A 53 -2.69 -4.78 -41.20
N GLN A 54 -1.79 -5.77 -41.22
CA GLN A 54 -0.52 -5.73 -41.97
C GLN A 54 -0.66 -5.55 -43.48
N SER A 55 -1.76 -6.03 -44.05
CA SER A 55 -2.03 -5.94 -45.50
C SER A 55 -2.96 -4.77 -45.87
N GLY A 56 -3.30 -3.90 -44.92
CA GLY A 56 -4.26 -2.82 -45.09
C GLY A 56 -3.65 -1.46 -45.42
N LYS A 57 -4.51 -0.43 -45.51
CA LYS A 57 -4.11 0.98 -45.74
C LYS A 57 -3.12 1.52 -44.70
N HIS A 58 -3.12 0.96 -43.50
CA HIS A 58 -2.27 1.34 -42.36
C HIS A 58 -1.16 0.31 -42.08
N SER A 59 -0.62 -0.31 -43.15
CA SER A 59 0.39 -1.37 -43.03
C SER A 59 1.66 -0.89 -42.32
N ALA A 60 2.11 0.34 -42.59
CA ALA A 60 3.29 0.93 -41.96
C ALA A 60 3.10 1.08 -40.43
N GLU A 61 1.94 1.56 -40.00
CA GLU A 61 1.57 1.76 -38.60
C GLU A 61 1.45 0.41 -37.89
N SER A 62 0.86 -0.60 -38.54
CA SER A 62 0.76 -1.96 -37.99
C SER A 62 2.13 -2.60 -37.79
N GLN A 63 3.06 -2.41 -38.74
CA GLN A 63 4.41 -2.94 -38.63
C GLN A 63 5.19 -2.26 -37.51
N ARG A 64 5.05 -0.94 -37.36
CA ARG A 64 5.64 -0.20 -36.25
C ARG A 64 5.13 -0.73 -34.90
N LEU A 65 3.82 -0.86 -34.76
CA LEU A 65 3.21 -1.30 -33.51
C LEU A 65 3.58 -2.76 -33.17
N LEU A 66 3.73 -3.63 -34.17
CA LEU A 66 4.23 -4.99 -33.98
C LEU A 66 5.67 -5.02 -33.47
N ASN A 67 6.52 -4.11 -33.93
CA ASN A 67 7.90 -3.99 -33.43
C ASN A 67 7.90 -3.53 -31.96
N GLU A 68 7.01 -2.59 -31.60
CA GLU A 68 6.86 -2.12 -30.21
C GLU A 68 6.33 -3.23 -29.28
N LEU A 69 5.32 -3.99 -29.73
CA LEU A 69 4.79 -5.15 -29.00
C LEU A 69 5.84 -6.26 -28.83
N ALA A 70 6.65 -6.52 -29.87
CA ALA A 70 7.74 -7.49 -29.78
C ALA A 70 8.81 -7.03 -28.78
N ALA A 71 9.18 -5.75 -28.79
CA ALA A 71 10.13 -5.19 -27.83
C ALA A 71 9.59 -5.30 -26.39
N ALA A 72 8.31 -4.99 -26.18
CA ALA A 72 7.65 -5.15 -24.89
C ALA A 72 7.66 -6.62 -24.42
N LYS A 73 7.33 -7.58 -25.30
CA LYS A 73 7.37 -9.01 -25.00
C LYS A 73 8.77 -9.46 -24.58
N ILE A 74 9.81 -9.08 -25.33
CA ILE A 74 11.19 -9.45 -25.03
C ILE A 74 11.64 -8.85 -23.70
N CYS A 75 11.28 -7.59 -23.42
CA CYS A 75 11.65 -6.93 -22.18
C CYS A 75 10.96 -7.55 -20.96
N LEU A 76 9.67 -7.87 -21.06
CA LEU A 76 8.88 -8.32 -19.91
C LEU A 76 9.01 -9.82 -19.64
N LEU A 77 9.42 -10.64 -20.62
CA LEU A 77 9.66 -12.07 -20.41
C LEU A 77 11.10 -12.39 -19.96
N ASP A 78 12.01 -11.43 -20.04
CA ASP A 78 13.37 -11.56 -19.51
C ASP A 78 13.40 -11.03 -18.06
N PRO A 79 13.71 -11.88 -17.05
CA PRO A 79 13.63 -11.48 -15.65
C PRO A 79 14.53 -10.28 -15.27
N GLU A 80 15.74 -10.20 -15.83
CA GLU A 80 16.70 -9.14 -15.52
C GLU A 80 16.24 -7.82 -16.14
N ARG A 81 15.88 -7.87 -17.44
CA ARG A 81 15.40 -6.68 -18.16
C ARG A 81 14.07 -6.18 -17.64
N LYS A 82 13.18 -7.08 -17.22
CA LYS A 82 11.92 -6.74 -16.56
C LYS A 82 12.17 -6.02 -15.24
N ALA A 83 13.11 -6.50 -14.43
CA ALA A 83 13.43 -5.87 -13.15
C ALA A 83 13.97 -4.44 -13.32
N GLU A 84 14.88 -4.22 -14.28
CA GLU A 84 15.39 -2.90 -14.63
C GLU A 84 14.27 -1.98 -15.16
N TYR A 85 13.44 -2.52 -16.04
CA TYR A 85 12.30 -1.79 -16.59
C TYR A 85 11.28 -1.39 -15.51
N ASP A 86 10.97 -2.29 -14.59
CA ASP A 86 10.05 -2.06 -13.48
C ASP A 86 10.57 -0.97 -12.55
N ALA A 87 11.89 -0.93 -12.31
CA ALA A 87 12.51 0.16 -11.55
C ALA A 87 12.32 1.52 -12.24
N GLN A 88 12.54 1.59 -13.56
CA GLN A 88 12.34 2.82 -14.34
C GLN A 88 10.87 3.26 -14.37
N VAL A 89 9.93 2.33 -14.51
CA VAL A 89 8.49 2.63 -14.51
C VAL A 89 8.05 3.15 -13.14
N ARG A 90 8.49 2.51 -12.04
CA ARG A 90 8.23 3.00 -10.67
C ARG A 90 8.81 4.38 -10.40
N GLN A 91 9.98 4.68 -10.98
CA GLN A 91 10.56 6.01 -10.88
C GLN A 91 9.71 7.05 -11.63
N ARG A 92 9.35 6.79 -12.90
CA ARG A 92 8.53 7.70 -13.69
C ARG A 92 7.15 7.94 -13.07
N LEU A 93 6.52 6.91 -12.50
CA LEU A 93 5.24 7.06 -11.81
C LEU A 93 5.36 7.92 -10.56
N ARG A 94 6.42 7.73 -9.76
CA ARG A 94 6.70 8.60 -8.61
C ARG A 94 6.97 10.04 -9.03
N GLU A 95 7.74 10.26 -10.09
CA GLU A 95 8.00 11.61 -10.62
C GLU A 95 6.73 12.27 -11.14
N ALA A 96 5.85 11.53 -11.82
CA ALA A 96 4.55 12.02 -12.27
C ALA A 96 3.60 12.34 -11.10
N GLU A 97 3.59 11.50 -10.06
CA GLU A 97 2.83 11.72 -8.84
C GLU A 97 3.34 12.95 -8.07
N LEU A 98 4.66 13.10 -7.92
CA LEU A 98 5.29 14.27 -7.32
C LEU A 98 5.01 15.55 -8.12
N ALA A 99 5.01 15.48 -9.46
CA ALA A 99 4.66 16.60 -10.32
C ALA A 99 3.18 16.99 -10.20
N ALA A 100 2.28 16.00 -10.06
CA ALA A 100 0.84 16.22 -9.82
C ALA A 100 0.59 16.86 -8.44
N VAL A 101 1.28 16.40 -7.40
CA VAL A 101 1.20 16.99 -6.05
C VAL A 101 1.77 18.42 -6.03
N GLY A 102 2.87 18.67 -6.76
CA GLY A 102 3.46 20.00 -6.90
C GLY A 102 2.57 21.01 -7.64
N THR A 103 1.78 20.55 -8.62
CA THR A 103 0.80 21.41 -9.32
C THR A 103 -0.41 21.75 -8.45
N VAL A 104 -0.89 20.81 -7.61
CA VAL A 104 -1.96 21.07 -6.64
C VAL A 104 -1.50 22.05 -5.54
N HIS A 105 -0.26 21.92 -5.05
CA HIS A 105 0.32 22.86 -4.10
C HIS A 105 0.54 24.26 -4.70
N ALA A 106 0.94 24.36 -5.97
CA ALA A 106 1.09 25.63 -6.67
C ALA A 106 -0.26 26.35 -6.87
N LEU A 107 -1.33 25.60 -7.21
CA LEU A 107 -2.68 26.16 -7.34
C LEU A 107 -3.23 26.64 -5.98
N SER A 108 -2.99 25.90 -4.90
CA SER A 108 -3.35 26.34 -3.54
C SER A 108 -2.52 27.55 -3.06
N ALA A 109 -1.24 27.64 -3.42
CA ALA A 109 -0.39 28.77 -3.06
C ALA A 109 -0.78 30.06 -3.82
N VAL A 110 -1.27 29.94 -5.06
CA VAL A 110 -1.80 31.07 -5.84
C VAL A 110 -3.09 31.63 -5.22
N GLU A 111 -3.97 30.78 -4.68
CA GLU A 111 -5.17 31.23 -3.95
C GLU A 111 -4.84 31.94 -2.62
N ILE A 112 -3.77 31.52 -1.92
CA ILE A 112 -3.32 32.18 -0.69
C ILE A 112 -2.57 33.50 -0.99
N ALA A 113 -1.81 33.56 -2.09
CA ALA A 113 -1.09 34.76 -2.52
C ALA A 113 -2.01 35.86 -3.11
N GLY A 114 -3.19 35.49 -3.63
CA GLY A 114 -4.21 36.44 -4.12
C GLY A 114 -4.74 37.40 -3.05
N SER A 115 -4.55 37.12 -1.77
CA SER A 115 -5.04 37.95 -0.65
C SER A 115 -3.99 38.90 -0.04
N ARG A 116 -2.77 38.99 -0.57
CA ARG A 116 -1.79 40.00 -0.13
C ARG A 116 -1.20 40.73 -1.34
N ARG A 117 -1.88 41.78 -1.78
CA ARG A 117 -1.27 42.81 -2.64
C ARG A 117 -0.11 43.46 -1.88
N SER A 118 1.11 43.19 -2.33
CA SER A 118 2.31 43.95 -1.96
C SER A 118 3.17 44.16 -3.19
N VAL A 119 3.59 45.41 -3.35
CA VAL A 119 4.26 46.02 -4.51
C VAL A 119 5.74 45.63 -4.56
N ALA A 120 6.25 45.06 -5.67
CA ALA A 120 7.68 45.10 -6.02
C ALA A 120 8.01 44.62 -7.47
N GLY A 121 8.38 45.58 -8.34
CA GLY A 121 9.61 45.61 -9.17
C GLY A 121 9.93 44.54 -10.26
N PRO A 122 10.24 44.93 -11.52
CA PRO A 122 10.55 44.03 -12.64
C PRO A 122 12.05 43.65 -12.72
N ALA A 123 12.54 42.86 -11.75
CA ALA A 123 13.92 42.34 -11.78
C ALA A 123 14.02 40.80 -11.82
N ALA A 124 12.90 40.08 -11.72
CA ALA A 124 12.89 38.62 -11.58
C ALA A 124 12.74 37.83 -12.90
N THR A 125 12.55 38.49 -14.05
CA THR A 125 12.29 37.80 -15.32
C THR A 125 13.53 37.47 -16.16
N LEU A 126 14.73 37.86 -15.73
CA LEU A 126 15.96 37.65 -16.54
C LEU A 126 16.71 36.34 -16.24
N LEU A 127 16.48 35.70 -15.09
CA LEU A 127 17.23 34.50 -14.69
C LEU A 127 16.73 33.21 -15.37
N MET A 128 15.49 33.19 -15.84
CA MET A 128 14.88 31.99 -16.43
C MET A 128 15.28 31.71 -17.88
N VAL A 129 15.82 32.71 -18.60
CA VAL A 129 16.16 32.59 -20.03
C VAL A 129 17.57 31.99 -20.24
N ILE A 130 18.45 32.08 -19.24
CA ILE A 130 19.86 31.64 -19.36
C ILE A 130 20.01 30.12 -19.18
N LEU A 131 19.12 29.47 -18.43
CA LEU A 131 19.22 28.02 -18.14
C LEU A 131 18.73 27.11 -19.29
N LEU A 132 18.07 27.66 -20.32
CA LEU A 132 17.57 26.90 -21.47
C LEU A 132 18.57 26.80 -22.64
N ALA A 133 19.71 27.50 -22.59
CA ALA A 133 20.63 27.62 -23.72
C ALA A 133 21.87 26.68 -23.69
N LEU A 134 22.07 25.88 -22.64
CA LEU A 134 23.27 25.02 -22.49
C LEU A 134 23.03 23.50 -22.64
N GLY A 135 21.82 23.09 -23.05
CA GLY A 135 21.42 21.67 -23.10
C GLY A 135 21.64 20.91 -24.41
N LEU A 136 22.27 21.49 -25.45
CA LEU A 136 22.30 20.89 -26.79
C LEU A 136 23.68 20.96 -27.49
N THR A 137 24.71 20.29 -26.95
CA THR A 137 25.92 19.93 -27.71
C THR A 137 26.61 18.68 -27.13
N ALA A 138 26.10 17.47 -27.39
CA ALA A 138 26.92 16.23 -27.37
C ALA A 138 26.12 15.02 -27.90
N LEU A 139 25.71 15.05 -29.16
CA LEU A 139 25.35 13.84 -29.89
C LEU A 139 25.92 13.96 -31.31
N GLY A 140 26.99 13.23 -31.58
CA GLY A 140 27.61 13.18 -32.90
C GLY A 140 29.08 12.81 -32.84
N ILE A 141 29.35 11.50 -32.78
CA ILE A 141 30.27 10.77 -33.67
C ILE A 141 30.12 9.28 -33.33
N VAL A 142 29.47 8.56 -34.24
CA VAL A 142 29.48 7.11 -34.35
C VAL A 142 30.26 6.78 -35.63
N ALA A 143 31.24 5.88 -35.52
CA ALA A 143 31.54 4.78 -36.45
C ALA A 143 33.02 4.60 -36.88
N VAL A 144 33.40 3.31 -36.89
CA VAL A 144 34.42 2.61 -37.69
C VAL A 144 35.87 2.54 -37.16
N LYS A 145 36.24 1.39 -36.58
CA LYS A 145 37.12 0.40 -37.26
C LYS A 145 37.18 -0.94 -36.50
N MET A 146 36.83 -2.01 -37.21
CA MET A 146 37.11 -3.41 -36.89
C MET A 146 38.59 -3.77 -37.22
N THR A 147 39.00 -4.91 -36.64
CA THR A 147 40.14 -5.80 -36.92
C THR A 147 41.49 -5.52 -36.26
N SER A 148 41.77 -6.27 -35.19
CA SER A 148 42.83 -7.29 -35.20
C SER A 148 42.70 -8.23 -33.99
N ARG A 149 42.50 -9.52 -34.28
CA ARG A 149 42.73 -10.63 -33.34
C ARG A 149 44.24 -10.80 -33.19
N HIS A 150 44.74 -10.86 -31.96
CA HIS A 150 45.96 -11.60 -31.65
C HIS A 150 45.72 -12.44 -30.41
N ASP A 151 46.02 -13.72 -30.57
CA ASP A 151 46.03 -14.77 -29.56
C ASP A 151 47.08 -14.46 -28.48
N GLU A 152 46.72 -14.60 -27.20
CA GLU A 152 47.67 -14.93 -26.15
C GLU A 152 47.00 -15.76 -25.03
N PRO A 153 47.77 -16.63 -24.33
CA PRO A 153 47.25 -17.82 -23.68
C PRO A 153 46.94 -17.64 -22.20
N ALA A 154 46.15 -18.58 -21.67
CA ALA A 154 45.69 -18.63 -20.29
C ALA A 154 46.85 -18.83 -19.27
N PRO A 155 46.82 -18.15 -18.10
CA PRO A 155 47.68 -18.48 -16.98
C PRO A 155 47.14 -19.67 -16.16
N PRO A 156 48.02 -20.41 -15.44
CA PRO A 156 47.73 -21.76 -14.94
C PRO A 156 46.96 -21.79 -13.61
N ARG A 157 46.20 -22.87 -13.43
CA ARG A 157 45.52 -23.25 -12.18
C ARG A 157 46.53 -23.48 -11.05
N ALA A 158 46.39 -22.72 -9.96
CA ALA A 158 47.05 -23.01 -8.69
C ALA A 158 46.18 -23.97 -7.86
N ASN A 159 46.83 -25.00 -7.32
CA ASN A 159 46.25 -26.05 -6.48
C ASN A 159 45.77 -25.49 -5.13
N HIS A 160 44.58 -25.90 -4.69
CA HIS A 160 44.12 -25.74 -3.32
C HIS A 160 44.80 -26.77 -2.39
N PRO A 161 45.34 -26.38 -1.22
CA PRO A 161 45.61 -27.31 -0.14
C PRO A 161 44.37 -27.58 0.72
N GLU A 162 44.33 -28.79 1.27
CA GLU A 162 43.27 -29.43 2.08
C GLU A 162 42.84 -28.66 3.34
N SER A 163 41.55 -28.80 3.68
CA SER A 163 40.95 -28.38 4.95
C SER A 163 41.27 -29.35 6.09
N PRO A 164 41.54 -28.88 7.33
CA PRO A 164 41.58 -29.74 8.52
C PRO A 164 40.19 -29.89 9.17
N PRO A 165 39.96 -30.94 10.00
CA PRO A 165 38.63 -31.34 10.46
C PRO A 165 38.11 -30.55 11.67
N HIS A 166 36.78 -30.46 11.77
CA HIS A 166 36.02 -29.85 12.87
C HIS A 166 35.99 -30.74 14.13
N GLU A 167 36.26 -30.15 15.30
CA GLU A 167 35.91 -30.71 16.62
C GLU A 167 34.60 -30.08 17.14
N GLU A 168 33.66 -30.90 17.61
CA GLU A 168 32.42 -30.49 18.27
C GLU A 168 32.63 -30.24 19.79
N PRO A 169 31.98 -29.22 20.39
CA PRO A 169 31.92 -29.08 21.85
C PRO A 169 30.68 -29.76 22.47
N PRO A 170 30.72 -30.17 23.76
CA PRO A 170 29.65 -30.94 24.40
C PRO A 170 28.46 -30.08 24.90
N PRO A 171 27.29 -30.68 25.19
CA PRO A 171 26.06 -29.96 25.53
C PRO A 171 25.99 -29.50 26.99
N ARG A 172 25.38 -28.33 27.24
CA ARG A 172 25.09 -27.78 28.57
C ARG A 172 23.68 -28.14 29.05
N GLU A 173 23.57 -28.65 30.27
CA GLU A 173 22.33 -28.89 31.03
C GLU A 173 21.61 -27.57 31.36
N TRP A 174 20.29 -27.52 31.17
CA TRP A 174 19.42 -26.45 31.64
C TRP A 174 18.74 -26.87 32.96
N ALA A 175 18.88 -26.07 34.01
CA ALA A 175 18.17 -26.23 35.27
C ALA A 175 16.85 -25.45 35.27
N ASP A 176 15.77 -26.14 35.64
CA ASP A 176 14.40 -25.62 35.77
C ASP A 176 14.24 -24.61 36.92
N ARG A 177 13.68 -23.43 36.60
CA ARG A 177 12.80 -22.67 37.51
C ARG A 177 11.95 -21.64 36.74
N PRO A 178 10.62 -21.58 36.92
CA PRO A 178 9.78 -20.57 36.26
C PRO A 178 9.73 -19.28 37.11
N PRO A 179 9.79 -18.07 36.49
CA PRO A 179 9.47 -16.83 37.19
C PRO A 179 7.96 -16.52 37.13
N ARG A 180 7.45 -15.91 38.20
CA ARG A 180 6.08 -15.39 38.34
C ARG A 180 5.90 -14.12 37.49
N PHE A 181 4.75 -13.98 36.85
CA PHE A 181 4.35 -12.78 36.09
C PHE A 181 3.11 -12.16 36.75
N ASP A 182 3.26 -10.93 37.27
CA ASP A 182 2.16 -10.02 37.63
C ASP A 182 2.58 -8.57 37.28
N GLU A 183 2.84 -8.29 35.99
CA GLU A 183 2.93 -6.91 35.47
C GLU A 183 2.56 -6.86 33.96
N PRO A 184 1.88 -5.81 33.46
CA PRO A 184 1.53 -5.69 32.04
C PRO A 184 2.78 -5.56 31.15
N ILE A 185 2.88 -6.39 30.11
CA ILE A 185 4.00 -6.40 29.15
C ILE A 185 3.93 -5.12 28.30
N ASP A 186 4.96 -4.28 28.32
CA ASP A 186 5.09 -3.14 27.40
C ASP A 186 5.38 -3.67 25.98
N PRO A 187 4.49 -3.49 24.98
CA PRO A 187 4.66 -4.03 23.63
C PRO A 187 5.83 -3.37 22.86
N PHE A 188 6.47 -2.36 23.45
CA PHE A 188 7.64 -1.67 22.91
C PHE A 188 8.90 -1.85 23.75
N SER A 189 8.87 -2.70 24.78
CA SER A 189 10.04 -2.92 25.64
C SER A 189 11.05 -3.89 25.03
N ILE A 190 12.29 -3.42 24.95
CA ILE A 190 13.49 -4.23 24.79
C ILE A 190 14.28 -4.04 26.09
N GLU A 191 14.22 -4.99 27.02
CA GLU A 191 15.14 -4.98 28.16
C GLU A 191 15.52 -6.40 28.60
N GLU A 192 16.83 -6.68 28.57
CA GLU A 192 17.47 -7.70 29.42
C GLU A 192 17.60 -7.14 30.85
N PRO A 193 17.59 -8.00 31.89
CA PRO A 193 17.51 -7.58 33.29
C PRO A 193 18.76 -6.82 33.74
N LEU A 194 18.56 -5.65 34.35
CA LEU A 194 19.61 -4.94 35.07
C LEU A 194 20.04 -5.77 36.31
N PRO A 195 21.34 -5.82 36.64
CA PRO A 195 21.77 -6.41 37.90
C PRO A 195 21.23 -5.57 39.08
N PRO A 196 20.93 -6.20 40.24
CA PRO A 196 20.34 -5.49 41.35
C PRO A 196 21.36 -4.52 41.95
N ASP A 197 21.12 -3.21 41.79
CA ASP A 197 21.88 -2.20 42.52
C ASP A 197 21.29 -2.02 43.92
N GLN A 198 22.17 -2.14 44.90
CA GLN A 198 21.92 -1.97 46.31
C GLN A 198 22.02 -0.49 46.65
N SER A 199 20.89 0.18 46.82
CA SER A 199 20.83 1.36 47.69
C SER A 199 19.38 1.79 47.90
N GLN A 200 18.76 1.20 48.92
CA GLN A 200 17.65 1.83 49.59
C GLN A 200 18.20 2.90 50.53
N GLN A 201 17.75 4.15 50.40
CA GLN A 201 17.23 4.88 51.54
C GLN A 201 16.32 6.04 51.11
N PRO A 202 15.25 6.32 51.86
CA PRO A 202 14.14 7.18 51.44
C PRO A 202 14.33 8.62 51.91
N SER A 203 13.93 9.60 51.10
CA SER A 203 13.76 10.98 51.54
C SER A 203 12.30 11.41 51.53
N GLU A 204 11.88 11.72 52.74
CA GLU A 204 10.63 12.27 53.26
C GLU A 204 10.01 13.41 52.43
N GLN A 205 8.70 13.31 52.24
CA GLN A 205 7.79 14.41 51.95
C GLN A 205 7.50 15.20 53.24
N PRO A 206 7.33 16.53 53.17
CA PRO A 206 6.55 17.24 54.17
C PRO A 206 5.27 17.84 53.57
N ASP A 207 4.15 17.47 54.17
CA ASP A 207 2.85 18.16 54.11
C ASP A 207 2.96 19.63 54.57
N ARG A 208 2.12 20.50 53.99
CA ARG A 208 1.53 21.68 54.66
C ARG A 208 0.32 22.25 53.89
N VAL A 209 -0.88 21.88 54.36
CA VAL A 209 -2.08 22.66 54.78
C VAL A 209 -2.51 23.93 54.00
N PRO A 210 -3.84 24.18 53.80
CA PRO A 210 -4.42 25.13 52.85
C PRO A 210 -4.83 26.49 53.46
N THR A 211 -5.05 27.50 52.61
CA THR A 211 -5.63 28.80 53.00
C THR A 211 -6.88 29.14 52.19
N GLU A 212 -7.93 29.54 52.92
CA GLU A 212 -9.27 29.93 52.47
C GLU A 212 -9.38 31.41 52.05
N GLY A 213 -10.22 31.69 51.04
CA GLY A 213 -11.14 32.84 50.90
C GLY A 213 -10.60 34.28 50.67
N PRO A 214 -11.40 35.22 50.09
CA PRO A 214 -12.88 35.24 50.13
C PRO A 214 -13.65 35.56 48.82
N VAL A 215 -14.91 35.14 48.92
CA VAL A 215 -16.21 35.33 48.22
C VAL A 215 -16.50 36.59 47.38
N ALA A 216 -17.33 36.35 46.35
CA ALA A 216 -18.00 37.15 45.31
C ALA A 216 -18.81 38.42 45.71
N PRO A 217 -19.46 39.10 44.73
CA PRO A 217 -20.90 38.87 44.64
C PRO A 217 -21.51 38.71 43.22
N LYS A 218 -22.42 37.73 43.22
CA LYS A 218 -23.64 37.46 42.44
C LYS A 218 -24.36 38.67 41.80
N LEU A 219 -24.83 38.49 40.56
CA LEU A 219 -26.03 39.16 40.03
C LEU A 219 -26.97 38.09 39.45
N ALA A 220 -28.21 38.11 39.94
CA ALA A 220 -29.32 37.25 39.52
C ALA A 220 -30.22 37.99 38.51
N PRO A 221 -31.06 37.27 37.74
CA PRO A 221 -31.81 37.79 36.59
C PRO A 221 -33.25 38.18 36.94
N GLU A 222 -33.91 38.94 36.04
CA GLU A 222 -35.35 38.91 35.64
C GLU A 222 -35.73 40.22 34.89
N PRO A 223 -36.88 40.35 34.20
CA PRO A 223 -37.83 39.36 33.65
C PRO A 223 -38.25 39.63 32.18
N VAL A 224 -39.08 38.73 31.66
CA VAL A 224 -39.77 38.74 30.35
C VAL A 224 -40.82 39.86 30.26
N GLU A 225 -40.93 40.55 29.11
CA GLU A 225 -42.18 41.04 28.53
C GLU A 225 -41.97 41.51 27.07
N THR A 226 -42.69 40.90 26.11
CA THR A 226 -43.07 41.47 24.80
C THR A 226 -44.45 42.12 24.97
N PRO A 227 -44.75 43.29 24.37
CA PRO A 227 -45.23 43.32 22.98
C PRO A 227 -45.06 44.65 22.16
N GLN A 228 -45.38 44.53 20.86
CA GLN A 228 -45.81 45.54 19.86
C GLN A 228 -44.86 45.98 18.72
N GLU A 229 -45.47 45.91 17.53
CA GLU A 229 -45.03 46.12 16.16
C GLU A 229 -44.99 47.61 15.76
N PRO A 230 -43.94 48.07 15.05
CA PRO A 230 -43.99 49.33 14.31
C PRO A 230 -44.00 49.13 12.78
N GLN A 231 -44.78 50.00 12.14
CA GLN A 231 -45.23 50.03 10.74
C GLN A 231 -44.12 50.21 9.68
N GLU A 232 -44.39 49.67 8.48
CA GLU A 232 -43.62 49.80 7.23
C GLU A 232 -43.58 51.25 6.68
N PRO A 233 -42.41 51.76 6.24
CA PRO A 233 -42.32 52.93 5.36
C PRO A 233 -42.53 52.57 3.87
N PRO A 234 -42.91 53.55 3.01
CA PRO A 234 -43.53 53.28 1.71
C PRO A 234 -42.57 52.77 0.63
N ARG A 235 -43.10 51.87 -0.19
CA ARG A 235 -42.51 51.18 -1.33
C ARG A 235 -42.05 52.14 -2.44
N VAL A 236 -40.76 52.11 -2.77
CA VAL A 236 -40.23 52.62 -4.04
C VAL A 236 -40.18 51.45 -5.01
N GLU A 237 -40.89 51.53 -6.14
CA GLU A 237 -40.84 50.48 -7.17
C GLU A 237 -39.50 50.50 -7.92
N PRO A 238 -38.80 49.36 -8.08
CA PRO A 238 -37.63 49.28 -8.94
C PRO A 238 -38.03 49.21 -10.44
N PRO A 239 -37.14 49.62 -11.35
CA PRO A 239 -37.37 49.56 -12.79
C PRO A 239 -37.56 48.13 -13.30
N TRP A 240 -38.39 47.98 -14.35
CA TRP A 240 -38.74 46.72 -14.99
C TRP A 240 -37.52 45.82 -15.34
N GLU A 241 -37.62 44.53 -14.99
CA GLU A 241 -36.69 43.47 -15.42
C GLU A 241 -37.38 42.54 -16.45
N PRO A 242 -36.65 42.01 -17.46
CA PRO A 242 -37.22 41.09 -18.45
C PRO A 242 -37.66 39.77 -17.78
N PRO A 243 -38.72 39.09 -18.28
CA PRO A 243 -39.24 37.90 -17.62
C PRO A 243 -38.19 36.79 -17.60
N GLU A 244 -37.86 36.33 -16.38
CA GLU A 244 -37.06 35.13 -16.17
C GLU A 244 -37.73 33.93 -16.85
N ARG A 245 -36.94 33.16 -17.61
CA ARG A 245 -37.39 31.83 -18.05
C ARG A 245 -37.74 31.02 -16.79
N PRO A 246 -38.79 30.18 -16.81
CA PRO A 246 -39.11 29.37 -15.65
C PRO A 246 -37.85 28.62 -15.24
N VAL A 247 -37.34 28.92 -14.05
CA VAL A 247 -36.32 28.10 -13.42
C VAL A 247 -37.00 26.76 -13.22
N GLU A 248 -36.62 25.78 -14.03
CA GLU A 248 -36.99 24.40 -13.78
C GLU A 248 -36.40 24.07 -12.42
N GLU A 249 -37.25 24.04 -11.38
CA GLU A 249 -36.85 23.63 -10.05
C GLU A 249 -36.04 22.34 -10.19
N PRO A 250 -34.84 22.23 -9.62
CA PRO A 250 -34.10 20.99 -9.66
C PRO A 250 -35.02 19.95 -9.01
N ARG A 251 -35.53 19.03 -9.84
CA ARG A 251 -36.33 17.91 -9.34
C ARG A 251 -35.51 17.31 -8.22
N PRO A 252 -36.06 17.12 -7.01
CA PRO A 252 -35.33 16.46 -5.96
C PRO A 252 -34.95 15.09 -6.51
N THR A 253 -33.66 14.87 -6.74
CA THR A 253 -33.11 13.55 -6.98
C THR A 253 -33.35 12.80 -5.69
N ARG A 254 -34.51 12.16 -5.57
CA ARG A 254 -34.78 11.20 -4.51
C ARG A 254 -33.75 10.11 -4.73
N GLU A 255 -32.62 10.18 -4.01
CA GLU A 255 -31.68 9.08 -3.93
C GLU A 255 -32.50 7.84 -3.60
N ALA A 256 -32.64 6.95 -4.58
CA ALA A 256 -33.37 5.72 -4.39
C ALA A 256 -32.56 4.91 -3.37
N LYS A 257 -33.09 4.78 -2.15
CA LYS A 257 -32.47 3.96 -1.11
C LYS A 257 -32.19 2.58 -1.69
N LYS A 258 -30.92 2.15 -1.64
CA LYS A 258 -30.49 0.86 -2.18
C LYS A 258 -31.32 -0.29 -1.57
N PRO A 259 -31.61 -1.36 -2.33
CA PRO A 259 -32.32 -2.51 -1.79
C PRO A 259 -31.51 -3.21 -0.69
N PRO A 260 -32.16 -3.85 0.30
CA PRO A 260 -31.45 -4.70 1.25
C PRO A 260 -30.86 -5.94 0.56
N LEU A 261 -29.96 -6.64 1.24
CA LEU A 261 -29.47 -7.93 0.77
C LEU A 261 -30.64 -8.92 0.55
N PRO A 262 -30.59 -9.74 -0.51
CA PRO A 262 -31.58 -10.80 -0.71
C PRO A 262 -31.63 -11.73 0.49
N ASP A 263 -32.82 -12.22 0.86
CA ASP A 263 -32.94 -13.20 1.93
C ASP A 263 -32.41 -14.59 1.51
N LYS A 264 -32.25 -15.48 2.48
CA LYS A 264 -31.71 -16.83 2.26
C LYS A 264 -32.55 -17.64 1.25
N ALA A 265 -33.88 -17.51 1.26
CA ALA A 265 -34.74 -18.28 0.37
C ALA A 265 -34.60 -17.81 -1.08
N ALA A 266 -34.55 -16.49 -1.30
CA ALA A 266 -34.31 -15.88 -2.61
C ALA A 266 -32.93 -16.28 -3.16
N ARG A 267 -31.88 -16.26 -2.31
CA ARG A 267 -30.53 -16.71 -2.70
C ARG A 267 -30.52 -18.17 -3.12
N GLU A 268 -31.14 -19.07 -2.34
CA GLU A 268 -31.20 -20.49 -2.68
C GLU A 268 -31.97 -20.77 -3.98
N ALA A 269 -33.07 -20.05 -4.22
CA ALA A 269 -33.83 -20.16 -5.46
C ALA A 269 -32.99 -19.70 -6.67
N ALA A 270 -32.33 -18.54 -6.56
CA ALA A 270 -31.43 -18.02 -7.59
C ALA A 270 -30.26 -18.97 -7.86
N ARG A 271 -29.62 -19.53 -6.81
CA ARG A 271 -28.51 -20.49 -6.96
C ARG A 271 -28.91 -21.72 -7.76
N LYS A 272 -30.08 -22.29 -7.47
CA LYS A 272 -30.63 -23.42 -8.23
C LYS A 272 -30.91 -23.06 -9.69
N ALA A 273 -31.41 -21.85 -9.95
CA ALA A 273 -31.67 -21.37 -11.32
C ALA A 273 -30.36 -21.21 -12.10
N ILE A 274 -29.36 -20.55 -11.51
CA ILE A 274 -28.02 -20.36 -12.08
C ILE A 274 -27.36 -21.71 -12.41
N TYR A 275 -27.37 -22.66 -11.46
CA TYR A 275 -26.80 -23.99 -11.67
C TYR A 275 -27.51 -24.75 -12.79
N ARG A 276 -28.84 -24.67 -12.87
CA ARG A 276 -29.62 -25.27 -13.96
C ARG A 276 -29.28 -24.63 -15.31
N GLN A 277 -29.15 -23.32 -15.36
CA GLN A 277 -28.90 -22.57 -16.59
C GLN A 277 -27.48 -22.80 -17.13
N PHE A 278 -26.49 -22.94 -16.25
CA PHE A 278 -25.08 -23.05 -16.62
C PHE A 278 -24.47 -24.41 -16.30
N SER A 279 -25.29 -25.47 -16.19
CA SER A 279 -24.86 -26.79 -15.70
C SER A 279 -23.68 -27.36 -16.48
N GLU A 280 -23.64 -27.20 -17.81
CA GLU A 280 -22.54 -27.66 -18.65
C GLU A 280 -21.22 -26.98 -18.32
N ARG A 281 -21.24 -25.68 -18.00
CA ARG A 281 -20.04 -24.93 -17.62
C ARG A 281 -19.54 -25.35 -16.24
N TYR A 282 -20.44 -25.56 -15.29
CA TYR A 282 -20.10 -26.10 -13.95
C TYR A 282 -19.49 -27.49 -14.07
N GLN A 283 -20.08 -28.39 -14.86
CA GLN A 283 -19.56 -29.75 -15.06
C GLN A 283 -18.23 -29.80 -15.79
N ARG A 284 -17.95 -28.83 -16.66
CA ARG A 284 -16.68 -28.74 -17.38
C ARG A 284 -15.56 -28.21 -16.49
N ALA A 285 -15.86 -27.37 -15.49
CA ALA A 285 -14.85 -26.70 -14.68
C ALA A 285 -14.24 -27.62 -13.62
N ASN A 286 -13.24 -28.42 -14.02
CA ASN A 286 -12.67 -29.47 -13.17
C ASN A 286 -11.21 -29.23 -12.79
N ASN A 287 -10.62 -28.13 -13.25
CA ASN A 287 -9.27 -27.70 -12.88
C ASN A 287 -9.21 -26.19 -12.57
N PRO A 288 -8.15 -25.70 -11.91
CA PRO A 288 -8.05 -24.30 -11.52
C PRO A 288 -8.21 -23.29 -12.67
N ASN A 289 -7.71 -23.58 -13.87
CA ASN A 289 -7.87 -22.68 -15.02
C ASN A 289 -9.33 -22.57 -15.47
N GLU A 290 -10.03 -23.70 -15.55
CA GLU A 290 -11.44 -23.72 -15.93
C GLU A 290 -12.34 -23.10 -14.87
N LEU A 291 -12.02 -23.32 -13.58
CA LEU A 291 -12.71 -22.66 -12.47
C LEU A 291 -12.53 -21.14 -12.52
N ARG A 292 -11.31 -20.65 -12.81
CA ARG A 292 -11.08 -19.21 -13.06
C ARG A 292 -11.93 -18.70 -14.22
N GLY A 293 -12.00 -19.45 -15.32
CA GLY A 293 -12.84 -19.10 -16.47
C GLY A 293 -14.34 -19.06 -16.13
N LEU A 294 -14.82 -20.00 -15.32
CA LEU A 294 -16.19 -20.01 -14.82
C LEU A 294 -16.49 -18.82 -13.91
N ALA A 295 -15.59 -18.51 -12.96
CA ALA A 295 -15.74 -17.35 -12.08
C ALA A 295 -15.85 -16.04 -12.87
N VAL A 296 -14.97 -15.83 -13.86
CA VAL A 296 -15.02 -14.65 -14.75
C VAL A 296 -16.33 -14.61 -15.52
N PHE A 297 -16.79 -15.74 -16.05
CA PHE A 297 -18.06 -15.83 -16.77
C PHE A 297 -19.26 -15.46 -15.89
N LEU A 298 -19.34 -15.98 -14.66
CA LEU A 298 -20.42 -15.67 -13.72
C LEU A 298 -20.39 -14.19 -13.33
N PHE A 299 -19.20 -13.63 -13.09
CA PHE A 299 -19.04 -12.20 -12.85
C PHE A 299 -19.56 -11.36 -14.02
N GLN A 300 -19.29 -11.75 -15.27
CA GLN A 300 -19.83 -11.06 -16.45
C GLN A 300 -21.36 -11.12 -16.55
N GLN A 301 -22.01 -12.17 -16.04
CA GLN A 301 -23.48 -12.23 -16.04
C GLN A 301 -24.10 -11.17 -15.13
N THR A 302 -23.41 -10.74 -14.07
CA THR A 302 -23.90 -9.70 -13.14
C THR A 302 -24.15 -8.35 -13.84
N MET A 303 -23.45 -8.09 -14.95
CA MET A 303 -23.54 -6.86 -15.74
C MET A 303 -24.77 -6.81 -16.66
N ARG A 304 -25.55 -7.90 -16.73
CA ARG A 304 -26.77 -7.95 -17.54
C ARG A 304 -27.90 -7.19 -16.84
N ARG A 305 -28.55 -6.28 -17.58
CA ARG A 305 -29.61 -5.41 -17.05
C ARG A 305 -30.90 -6.13 -16.63
N GLU A 306 -31.11 -7.35 -17.14
CA GLU A 306 -32.35 -8.10 -16.94
C GLU A 306 -32.37 -8.96 -15.67
N GLU A 307 -31.22 -9.17 -15.03
CA GLU A 307 -31.15 -10.03 -13.83
C GLU A 307 -31.85 -9.38 -12.64
N ASP A 308 -32.60 -10.18 -11.87
CA ASP A 308 -33.16 -9.76 -10.60
C ASP A 308 -32.08 -9.62 -9.52
N ASN A 309 -32.40 -8.94 -8.42
CA ASN A 309 -31.45 -8.65 -7.34
C ASN A 309 -30.87 -9.91 -6.69
N ALA A 310 -31.66 -10.98 -6.52
CA ALA A 310 -31.17 -12.22 -5.93
C ALA A 310 -30.22 -12.94 -6.87
N THR A 311 -30.53 -12.99 -8.16
CA THR A 311 -29.64 -13.58 -9.18
C THR A 311 -28.32 -12.82 -9.29
N ARG A 312 -28.33 -11.49 -9.34
CA ARG A 312 -27.09 -10.68 -9.34
C ARG A 312 -26.20 -10.95 -8.13
N TYR A 313 -26.80 -10.97 -6.95
CA TYR A 313 -26.08 -11.20 -5.71
C TYR A 313 -25.48 -12.60 -5.64
N VAL A 314 -26.24 -13.63 -6.02
CA VAL A 314 -25.75 -15.03 -6.01
C VAL A 314 -24.67 -15.27 -7.07
N LEU A 315 -24.77 -14.63 -8.24
CA LEU A 315 -23.70 -14.68 -9.24
C LEU A 315 -22.37 -14.14 -8.68
N LEU A 316 -22.42 -13.10 -7.84
CA LEU A 316 -21.24 -12.57 -7.15
C LEU A 316 -20.72 -13.55 -6.09
N GLU A 317 -21.59 -14.11 -5.24
CA GLU A 317 -21.22 -15.13 -4.25
C GLU A 317 -20.55 -16.37 -4.87
N GLU A 318 -21.10 -16.87 -5.98
CA GLU A 318 -20.58 -18.03 -6.70
C GLU A 318 -19.26 -17.70 -7.38
N ALA A 319 -19.18 -16.56 -8.08
CA ALA A 319 -17.96 -16.14 -8.76
C ALA A 319 -16.79 -15.99 -7.77
N THR A 320 -17.00 -15.42 -6.58
CA THR A 320 -15.94 -15.26 -5.57
C THR A 320 -15.51 -16.61 -5.01
N THR A 321 -16.47 -17.45 -4.60
CA THR A 321 -16.17 -18.76 -4.01
C THR A 321 -15.34 -19.60 -4.98
N ILE A 322 -15.75 -19.65 -6.25
CA ILE A 322 -15.04 -20.38 -7.30
C ILE A 322 -13.66 -19.77 -7.55
N ALA A 323 -13.54 -18.44 -7.61
CA ALA A 323 -12.26 -17.77 -7.81
C ALA A 323 -11.26 -18.02 -6.67
N MET A 324 -11.72 -17.99 -5.42
CA MET A 324 -10.88 -18.28 -4.24
C MET A 324 -10.37 -19.71 -4.29
N VAL A 325 -11.24 -20.69 -4.56
CA VAL A 325 -10.84 -22.11 -4.70
C VAL A 325 -9.89 -22.33 -5.88
N ALA A 326 -10.07 -21.56 -6.96
CA ALA A 326 -9.19 -21.61 -8.12
C ALA A 326 -7.84 -20.89 -7.92
N GLY A 327 -7.59 -20.32 -6.74
CA GLY A 327 -6.33 -19.62 -6.42
C GLY A 327 -6.16 -18.29 -7.14
N ALA A 328 -7.24 -17.56 -7.40
CA ALA A 328 -7.20 -16.26 -8.11
C ALA A 328 -6.86 -15.05 -7.23
N GLY A 329 -6.34 -15.25 -6.01
CA GLY A 329 -6.11 -14.17 -5.05
C GLY A 329 -7.40 -13.67 -4.38
N HIS A 330 -7.29 -12.59 -3.59
CA HIS A 330 -8.44 -11.92 -2.97
C HIS A 330 -9.02 -10.76 -3.81
N ALA A 331 -8.42 -10.42 -4.96
CA ALA A 331 -8.93 -9.36 -5.82
C ALA A 331 -10.37 -9.61 -6.33
N PRO A 332 -10.79 -10.85 -6.69
CA PRO A 332 -12.19 -11.13 -7.03
C PRO A 332 -13.15 -10.90 -5.87
N LEU A 333 -12.72 -11.22 -4.64
CA LEU A 333 -13.48 -10.99 -3.41
C LEU A 333 -13.70 -9.49 -3.17
N GLN A 334 -12.62 -8.69 -3.24
CA GLN A 334 -12.69 -7.21 -3.13
C GLN A 334 -13.60 -6.59 -4.20
N ARG A 335 -13.50 -7.06 -5.45
CA ARG A 335 -14.31 -6.55 -6.56
C ARG A 335 -15.80 -6.85 -6.34
N ALA A 336 -16.13 -8.09 -6.00
CA ALA A 336 -17.50 -8.49 -5.76
C ALA A 336 -18.13 -7.72 -4.59
N ALA A 337 -17.37 -7.53 -3.49
CA ALA A 337 -17.84 -6.73 -2.37
C ALA A 337 -18.10 -5.27 -2.73
N SER A 338 -17.23 -4.63 -3.53
CA SER A 338 -17.49 -3.28 -4.05
C SER A 338 -18.76 -3.24 -4.90
N THR A 339 -18.95 -4.22 -5.79
CA THR A 339 -20.18 -4.32 -6.60
C THR A 339 -21.43 -4.54 -5.74
N ILE A 340 -21.34 -5.33 -4.67
CA ILE A 340 -22.44 -5.52 -3.73
C ILE A 340 -22.75 -4.19 -3.00
N ALA A 341 -21.75 -3.50 -2.46
CA ALA A 341 -21.94 -2.24 -1.76
C ALA A 341 -22.48 -1.12 -2.68
N GLU A 342 -22.19 -1.17 -3.99
CA GLU A 342 -22.79 -0.28 -4.98
C GLU A 342 -24.28 -0.57 -5.20
N GLN A 343 -24.68 -1.84 -5.18
CA GLN A 343 -26.03 -2.29 -5.56
C GLN A 343 -26.99 -2.49 -4.39
N PHE A 344 -26.48 -2.68 -3.17
CA PHE A 344 -27.26 -3.05 -1.99
C PHE A 344 -26.96 -2.13 -0.80
N ASP A 345 -27.90 -2.09 0.16
CA ASP A 345 -27.79 -1.34 1.42
C ASP A 345 -26.91 -2.11 2.41
N VAL A 346 -25.61 -2.18 2.12
CA VAL A 346 -24.57 -2.82 2.93
C VAL A 346 -23.23 -2.15 2.66
N SER A 347 -22.36 -2.05 3.67
CA SER A 347 -20.99 -1.58 3.46
C SER A 347 -20.16 -2.60 2.67
N ARG A 348 -19.05 -2.15 2.08
CA ARG A 348 -18.12 -3.04 1.38
C ARG A 348 -17.52 -4.10 2.31
N ASP A 349 -17.18 -3.73 3.53
CA ASP A 349 -16.50 -4.62 4.47
C ASP A 349 -17.48 -5.67 5.04
N GLU A 350 -18.72 -5.27 5.33
CA GLU A 350 -19.78 -6.23 5.65
C GLU A 350 -20.02 -7.20 4.47
N ALA A 351 -20.04 -6.71 3.23
CA ALA A 351 -20.17 -7.57 2.05
C ALA A 351 -18.99 -8.54 1.89
N LEU A 352 -17.75 -8.11 2.16
CA LEU A 352 -16.56 -8.99 2.19
C LEU A 352 -16.73 -10.12 3.20
N VAL A 353 -17.11 -9.77 4.43
CA VAL A 353 -17.34 -10.71 5.52
C VAL A 353 -18.45 -11.71 5.18
N GLU A 354 -19.56 -11.25 4.60
CA GLU A 354 -20.65 -12.13 4.14
C GLU A 354 -20.20 -13.10 3.04
N LEU A 355 -19.42 -12.64 2.06
CA LEU A 355 -18.89 -13.47 0.98
C LEU A 355 -17.96 -14.57 1.51
N VAL A 356 -17.06 -14.23 2.43
CA VAL A 356 -16.14 -15.20 3.04
C VAL A 356 -16.90 -16.19 3.94
N ARG A 357 -17.89 -15.71 4.71
CA ARG A 357 -18.74 -16.58 5.52
C ARG A 357 -19.52 -17.57 4.66
N HIS A 358 -20.16 -17.08 3.59
CA HIS A 358 -20.88 -17.93 2.64
C HIS A 358 -19.97 -19.02 2.06
N ALA A 359 -18.75 -18.65 1.65
CA ALA A 359 -17.76 -19.62 1.15
C ALA A 359 -17.35 -20.63 2.23
N ALA A 360 -17.12 -20.20 3.48
CA ALA A 360 -16.74 -21.07 4.59
C ALA A 360 -17.84 -22.08 4.99
N ASP A 361 -19.12 -21.74 4.75
CA ASP A 361 -20.27 -22.60 5.01
C ASP A 361 -20.50 -23.67 3.93
N GLN A 362 -19.87 -23.55 2.75
CA GLN A 362 -20.04 -24.54 1.68
C GLN A 362 -19.32 -25.86 2.00
N PRO A 363 -19.84 -27.01 1.52
CA PRO A 363 -19.11 -28.27 1.53
C PRO A 363 -17.81 -28.15 0.72
N MET A 364 -16.67 -28.22 1.42
CA MET A 364 -15.36 -27.91 0.85
C MET A 364 -14.38 -29.06 1.05
N THR A 365 -13.51 -29.28 0.05
CA THR A 365 -12.35 -30.17 0.21
C THR A 365 -11.28 -29.51 1.08
N PRO A 366 -10.35 -30.26 1.69
CA PRO A 366 -9.24 -29.66 2.43
C PRO A 366 -8.42 -28.65 1.62
N ALA A 367 -8.24 -28.91 0.31
CA ALA A 367 -7.56 -27.99 -0.60
C ALA A 367 -8.35 -26.69 -0.81
N ALA A 368 -9.67 -26.76 -0.95
CA ALA A 368 -10.53 -25.60 -1.05
C ALA A 368 -10.54 -24.77 0.25
N CYS A 369 -10.58 -25.41 1.42
CA CYS A 369 -10.40 -24.75 2.71
C CYS A 369 -9.05 -24.00 2.78
N ALA A 370 -7.95 -24.63 2.37
CA ALA A 370 -6.62 -24.00 2.34
C ALA A 370 -6.59 -22.77 1.43
N ALA A 371 -7.22 -22.85 0.26
CA ALA A 371 -7.29 -21.73 -0.69
C ALA A 371 -8.08 -20.56 -0.12
N ILE A 372 -9.26 -20.80 0.47
CA ILE A 372 -10.06 -19.74 1.08
C ILE A 372 -9.31 -19.07 2.23
N VAL A 373 -8.72 -19.85 3.12
CA VAL A 373 -7.94 -19.33 4.26
C VAL A 373 -6.77 -18.48 3.75
N THR A 374 -6.01 -18.96 2.77
CA THR A 374 -4.85 -18.22 2.22
C THR A 374 -5.26 -16.87 1.65
N ASN A 375 -6.31 -16.83 0.83
CA ASN A 375 -6.79 -15.58 0.24
C ASN A 375 -7.30 -14.61 1.31
N THR A 376 -8.02 -15.12 2.31
CA THR A 376 -8.60 -14.30 3.37
C THR A 376 -7.54 -13.75 4.33
N VAL A 377 -6.53 -14.55 4.69
CA VAL A 377 -5.40 -14.09 5.52
C VAL A 377 -4.58 -13.02 4.80
N SER A 378 -4.40 -13.15 3.48
CA SER A 378 -3.73 -12.10 2.68
C SER A 378 -4.50 -10.77 2.74
N LEU A 379 -5.82 -10.82 2.57
CA LEU A 379 -6.69 -9.64 2.69
C LEU A 379 -6.65 -9.05 4.11
N ALA A 380 -6.83 -9.87 5.15
CA ALA A 380 -6.75 -9.40 6.52
C ALA A 380 -5.38 -8.78 6.83
N GLY A 381 -4.30 -9.26 6.20
CA GLY A 381 -2.98 -8.64 6.29
C GLY A 381 -2.91 -7.24 5.67
N GLU A 382 -3.65 -6.96 4.59
CA GLU A 382 -3.81 -5.60 4.04
C GLU A 382 -4.56 -4.71 5.02
N ASP A 383 -5.70 -5.19 5.52
CA ASP A 383 -6.54 -4.47 6.49
C ASP A 383 -5.76 -4.11 7.76
N ILE A 384 -4.97 -5.06 8.28
CA ILE A 384 -4.06 -4.85 9.43
C ILE A 384 -3.03 -3.74 9.16
N ARG A 385 -2.50 -3.64 7.93
CA ARG A 385 -1.55 -2.57 7.54
C ARG A 385 -2.26 -1.23 7.37
N ASN A 386 -3.51 -1.24 6.92
CA ASN A 386 -4.35 -0.07 6.73
C ASN A 386 -5.06 0.38 8.02
N GLU A 387 -4.79 -0.28 9.16
CA GLU A 387 -5.37 0.02 10.47
C GLU A 387 -6.89 -0.28 10.56
N GLU A 388 -7.40 -1.14 9.67
CA GLU A 388 -8.77 -1.63 9.61
C GLU A 388 -8.93 -2.87 10.52
N PHE A 389 -8.56 -2.73 11.79
CA PHE A 389 -8.40 -3.86 12.73
C PHE A 389 -9.67 -4.68 12.97
N GLU A 390 -10.83 -4.04 13.05
CA GLU A 390 -12.11 -4.73 13.29
C GLU A 390 -12.53 -5.59 12.09
N HIS A 391 -12.33 -5.10 10.87
CA HIS A 391 -12.59 -5.86 9.65
C HIS A 391 -11.63 -7.05 9.51
N ALA A 392 -10.34 -6.82 9.74
CA ALA A 392 -9.34 -7.90 9.76
C ALA A 392 -9.68 -8.99 10.79
N ARG A 393 -10.14 -8.60 11.99
CA ARG A 393 -10.56 -9.53 13.03
C ARG A 393 -11.73 -10.39 12.56
N ALA A 394 -12.77 -9.76 12.02
CA ALA A 394 -13.95 -10.47 11.52
C ALA A 394 -13.58 -11.52 10.46
N LEU A 395 -12.69 -11.18 9.52
CA LEU A 395 -12.20 -12.12 8.51
C LEU A 395 -11.40 -13.28 9.11
N LEU A 396 -10.45 -12.98 10.01
CA LEU A 396 -9.59 -13.99 10.64
C LEU A 396 -10.37 -14.95 11.55
N ASP A 397 -11.44 -14.48 12.20
CA ASP A 397 -12.30 -15.30 13.03
C ASP A 397 -13.09 -16.32 12.20
N ILE A 398 -13.56 -15.94 11.01
CA ILE A 398 -14.25 -16.87 10.09
C ILE A 398 -13.30 -18.00 9.67
N VAL A 399 -12.07 -17.68 9.28
CA VAL A 399 -11.15 -18.67 8.71
C VAL A 399 -10.34 -19.45 9.74
N HIS A 400 -10.41 -19.10 11.03
CA HIS A 400 -9.75 -19.83 12.11
C HIS A 400 -10.21 -21.29 12.19
N GLU A 401 -11.53 -21.52 12.17
CA GLU A 401 -12.11 -22.87 12.15
C GLU A 401 -11.84 -23.58 10.81
N LEU A 402 -11.90 -22.83 9.70
CA LEU A 402 -11.68 -23.36 8.35
C LEU A 402 -10.23 -23.82 8.15
N ALA A 403 -9.26 -23.17 8.79
CA ALA A 403 -7.86 -23.54 8.74
C ALA A 403 -7.62 -24.97 9.27
N ARG A 404 -8.31 -25.38 10.34
CA ARG A 404 -8.22 -26.76 10.84
C ARG A 404 -8.80 -27.78 9.85
N LYS A 405 -9.86 -27.41 9.14
CA LYS A 405 -10.48 -28.24 8.07
C LYS A 405 -9.57 -28.40 6.85
N SER A 406 -8.59 -27.52 6.65
CA SER A 406 -7.59 -27.66 5.58
C SER A 406 -6.63 -28.84 5.76
N LYS A 407 -6.51 -29.36 6.98
CA LYS A 407 -5.53 -30.41 7.36
C LYS A 407 -4.08 -30.03 7.03
N ASN A 408 -3.78 -28.73 6.94
CA ASN A 408 -2.45 -28.21 6.66
C ASN A 408 -1.93 -27.40 7.87
N PRO A 409 -0.95 -27.92 8.64
CA PRO A 409 -0.39 -27.22 9.81
C PRO A 409 0.20 -25.85 9.50
N THR A 410 0.75 -25.66 8.30
CA THR A 410 1.30 -24.36 7.86
C THR A 410 0.20 -23.32 7.73
N ILE A 411 -0.95 -23.70 7.16
CA ILE A 411 -2.13 -22.82 7.03
C ILE A 411 -2.68 -22.45 8.41
N VAL A 412 -2.77 -23.42 9.33
CA VAL A 412 -3.17 -23.15 10.72
C VAL A 412 -2.21 -22.15 11.37
N ARG A 413 -0.90 -22.35 11.22
CA ARG A 413 0.11 -21.44 11.75
C ARG A 413 -0.03 -20.02 11.17
N HIS A 414 -0.27 -19.89 9.87
CA HIS A 414 -0.44 -18.59 9.22
C HIS A 414 -1.61 -17.79 9.82
N VAL A 415 -2.74 -18.44 10.12
CA VAL A 415 -3.87 -17.76 10.77
C VAL A 415 -3.53 -17.34 12.20
N VAL A 416 -2.84 -18.20 12.96
CA VAL A 416 -2.39 -17.88 14.32
C VAL A 416 -1.42 -16.70 14.32
N ASP A 417 -0.43 -16.72 13.41
CA ASP A 417 0.54 -15.64 13.26
C ASP A 417 -0.14 -14.33 12.85
N ALA A 418 -1.12 -14.36 11.94
CA ALA A 418 -1.89 -13.20 11.53
C ALA A 418 -2.74 -12.61 12.68
N LYS A 419 -3.39 -13.45 13.49
CA LYS A 419 -4.14 -12.99 14.68
C LYS A 419 -3.21 -12.35 15.72
N ARG A 420 -2.03 -12.94 15.95
CA ARG A 420 -1.03 -12.34 16.84
C ARG A 420 -0.52 -11.00 16.31
N ASP A 421 -0.30 -10.88 14.99
CA ASP A 421 0.11 -9.61 14.38
C ASP A 421 -0.97 -8.53 14.52
N LEU A 422 -2.23 -8.89 14.29
CA LEU A 422 -3.40 -8.04 14.50
C LEU A 422 -3.45 -7.50 15.94
N ASP A 423 -3.39 -8.38 16.94
CA ASP A 423 -3.50 -7.99 18.34
C ASP A 423 -2.35 -7.06 18.74
N ARG A 424 -1.11 -7.40 18.36
CA ARG A 424 0.09 -6.57 18.57
C ARG A 424 -0.04 -5.19 17.94
N ARG A 425 -0.50 -5.10 16.69
CA ARG A 425 -0.66 -3.84 15.96
C ARG A 425 -1.79 -2.98 16.53
N GLN A 426 -2.90 -3.59 16.95
CA GLN A 426 -4.00 -2.87 17.57
C GLN A 426 -3.59 -2.29 18.93
N GLU A 427 -2.85 -3.05 19.74
CA GLU A 427 -2.29 -2.54 20.99
C GLU A 427 -1.31 -1.38 20.75
N ALA A 428 -0.42 -1.54 19.76
CA ALA A 428 0.50 -0.47 19.37
C ALA A 428 -0.23 0.78 18.87
N HIS A 429 -1.31 0.62 18.10
CA HIS A 429 -2.14 1.72 17.62
C HIS A 429 -2.89 2.42 18.78
N ALA A 430 -3.42 1.66 19.75
CA ALA A 430 -4.06 2.22 20.93
C ALA A 430 -3.06 3.09 21.74
N ALA A 431 -1.84 2.59 21.95
CA ALA A 431 -0.77 3.36 22.59
C ALA A 431 -0.39 4.61 21.78
N PHE A 432 -0.37 4.52 20.45
CA PHE A 432 -0.11 5.64 19.54
C PHE A 432 -1.18 6.74 19.62
N VAL A 433 -2.45 6.36 19.76
CA VAL A 433 -3.58 7.29 19.94
C VAL A 433 -3.51 7.96 21.31
N ALA A 434 -3.36 7.18 22.39
CA ALA A 434 -3.23 7.72 23.76
C ALA A 434 -2.02 8.66 23.92
N ALA A 435 -0.92 8.36 23.22
CA ALA A 435 0.24 9.24 23.19
C ALA A 435 -0.07 10.59 22.52
N ALA A 436 -0.92 10.65 21.49
CA ALA A 436 -1.32 11.92 20.88
C ALA A 436 -2.10 12.81 21.86
N GLU A 437 -3.01 12.22 22.63
CA GLU A 437 -3.77 12.94 23.67
C GLU A 437 -2.81 13.53 24.72
N THR A 438 -1.81 12.77 25.14
CA THR A 438 -0.78 13.24 26.07
C THR A 438 0.01 14.41 25.48
N LEU A 439 0.49 14.29 24.23
CA LEU A 439 1.27 15.33 23.58
C LEU A 439 0.48 16.63 23.30
N ALA A 440 -0.85 16.58 23.27
CA ALA A 440 -1.67 17.78 23.15
C ALA A 440 -1.51 18.72 24.36
N SER A 441 -1.23 18.19 25.55
CA SER A 441 -0.98 18.96 26.77
C SER A 441 0.50 19.02 27.16
N SER A 442 1.28 18.00 26.81
CA SER A 442 2.70 17.85 27.17
C SER A 442 3.54 17.49 25.93
N PRO A 443 3.84 18.47 25.05
CA PRO A 443 4.47 18.19 23.75
C PRO A 443 5.87 17.56 23.79
N ASP A 444 6.56 17.69 24.92
CA ASP A 444 7.90 17.14 25.15
C ASP A 444 7.89 15.94 26.11
N ASP A 445 6.72 15.34 26.37
CA ASP A 445 6.63 14.08 27.13
C ASP A 445 7.44 12.99 26.39
N PRO A 446 8.47 12.41 27.03
CA PRO A 446 9.42 11.58 26.30
C PRO A 446 8.86 10.18 26.01
N LYS A 447 7.97 9.65 26.85
CA LYS A 447 7.34 8.34 26.62
C LYS A 447 6.33 8.43 25.47
N ALA A 448 5.48 9.45 25.46
CA ALA A 448 4.50 9.68 24.41
C ALA A 448 5.18 9.96 23.07
N ASN A 449 6.25 10.75 23.04
CA ASN A 449 7.06 10.95 21.84
C ASN A 449 7.71 9.65 21.35
N ARG A 450 8.21 8.79 22.24
CA ARG A 450 8.67 7.45 21.83
C ARG A 450 7.56 6.65 21.15
N MET A 451 6.39 6.52 21.77
CA MET A 451 5.29 5.72 21.20
C MET A 451 4.86 6.25 19.83
N ARG A 452 4.71 7.57 19.69
CA ARG A 452 4.38 8.23 18.42
C ARG A 452 5.42 7.95 17.35
N GLY A 453 6.68 8.20 17.68
CA GLY A 453 7.78 8.06 16.74
C GLY A 453 8.00 6.62 16.29
N PHE A 454 7.91 5.68 17.23
CA PHE A 454 8.04 4.25 16.91
C PHE A 454 6.92 3.81 15.99
N TYR A 455 5.68 4.22 16.27
CA TYR A 455 4.55 3.83 15.44
C TYR A 455 4.67 4.33 13.99
N TYR A 456 5.03 5.60 13.82
CA TYR A 456 5.26 6.18 12.49
C TYR A 456 6.36 5.46 11.71
N CYS A 457 7.53 5.22 12.31
CA CYS A 457 8.63 4.55 11.62
C CYS A 457 8.32 3.09 11.28
N PHE A 458 7.84 2.31 12.25
CA PHE A 458 7.84 0.85 12.15
C PHE A 458 6.51 0.25 11.68
N TYR A 459 5.41 1.00 11.78
CA TYR A 459 4.09 0.52 11.33
C TYR A 459 3.58 1.28 10.10
N ARG A 460 3.87 2.58 9.98
CA ARG A 460 3.44 3.42 8.84
C ARG A 460 4.53 3.72 7.82
N ASP A 461 5.77 3.29 8.06
CA ASP A 461 6.95 3.59 7.22
C ASP A 461 7.19 5.10 7.00
N ASP A 462 6.65 5.96 7.89
CA ASP A 462 6.85 7.41 7.88
C ASP A 462 8.02 7.78 8.79
N TRP A 463 9.23 7.53 8.29
CA TRP A 463 10.47 7.81 8.99
C TRP A 463 10.69 9.30 9.25
N ALA A 464 10.21 10.17 8.36
CA ALA A 464 10.42 11.61 8.47
C ALA A 464 9.65 12.21 9.66
N THR A 465 8.39 11.81 9.85
CA THR A 465 7.60 12.20 11.02
C THR A 465 8.07 11.43 12.25
N GLY A 466 8.33 10.13 12.10
CA GLY A 466 8.72 9.27 13.20
C GLY A 466 10.02 9.70 13.88
N CYS A 467 11.06 10.03 13.11
CA CYS A 467 12.34 10.47 13.68
C CYS A 467 12.21 11.75 14.51
N LYS A 468 11.39 12.71 14.10
CA LYS A 468 11.14 13.96 14.87
C LYS A 468 10.61 13.67 16.27
N HIS A 469 9.72 12.68 16.38
CA HIS A 469 9.21 12.22 17.67
C HIS A 469 10.25 11.39 18.43
N LEU A 470 10.93 10.45 17.77
CA LEU A 470 11.93 9.58 18.41
C LEU A 470 13.11 10.35 19.02
N ILE A 471 13.52 11.47 18.42
CA ILE A 471 14.56 12.36 18.97
C ILE A 471 14.17 12.93 20.35
N LYS A 472 12.88 13.12 20.58
CA LYS A 472 12.32 13.55 21.88
C LYS A 472 12.01 12.39 22.82
N GLY A 473 12.25 11.15 22.40
CA GLY A 473 11.96 9.95 23.17
C GLY A 473 12.88 9.72 24.37
N ASP A 474 12.43 8.89 25.31
CA ASP A 474 13.19 8.44 26.49
C ASP A 474 14.17 7.28 26.22
N ARG A 475 14.06 6.59 25.08
CA ARG A 475 14.96 5.48 24.73
C ARG A 475 16.22 5.97 24.04
N ILE A 476 17.32 6.04 24.81
CA ILE A 476 18.63 6.57 24.39
C ILE A 476 19.11 6.02 23.04
N ARG A 477 19.06 4.69 22.84
CA ARG A 477 19.53 4.08 21.58
C ARG A 477 18.69 4.49 20.39
N LEU A 478 17.36 4.46 20.53
CA LEU A 478 16.43 4.79 19.45
C LEU A 478 16.46 6.28 19.11
N LYS A 479 16.56 7.13 20.14
CA LYS A 479 16.81 8.57 19.99
C LYS A 479 18.06 8.83 19.15
N ARG A 480 19.20 8.22 19.49
CA ARG A 480 20.46 8.39 18.75
C ARG A 480 20.34 7.93 17.29
N LEU A 481 19.65 6.82 17.03
CA LEU A 481 19.41 6.36 15.66
C LEU A 481 18.60 7.39 14.87
N ALA A 482 17.53 7.92 15.46
CA ALA A 482 16.70 8.95 14.84
C ALA A 482 17.46 10.28 14.60
N GLU A 483 18.38 10.67 15.49
CA GLU A 483 19.24 11.85 15.29
C GLU A 483 20.19 11.68 14.10
N LEU A 484 20.82 10.51 13.95
CA LEU A 484 21.68 10.20 12.81
C LEU A 484 20.88 10.13 11.51
N ASP A 485 19.67 9.58 11.57
CA ASP A 485 18.75 9.48 10.45
C ASP A 485 18.28 10.86 9.95
N ASP A 486 17.85 11.75 10.86
CA ASP A 486 17.48 13.13 10.52
C ASP A 486 18.67 13.91 9.95
N LYS A 487 19.88 13.68 10.45
CA LYS A 487 21.11 14.29 9.92
C LYS A 487 21.40 13.81 8.49
N ALA A 488 21.30 12.49 8.24
CA ALA A 488 21.48 11.91 6.92
C ALA A 488 20.44 12.38 5.90
N ALA A 489 19.20 12.62 6.33
CA ALA A 489 18.16 13.20 5.49
C ALA A 489 18.47 14.63 5.01
N ARG A 490 19.28 15.38 5.76
CA ARG A 490 19.70 16.75 5.41
C ARG A 490 21.02 16.78 4.66
N VAL A 491 21.91 15.82 4.93
CA VAL A 491 23.30 15.80 4.45
C VAL A 491 23.66 14.39 3.98
N ASN A 492 23.71 14.16 2.66
CA ASN A 492 23.96 12.84 2.09
C ASN A 492 25.28 12.19 2.55
N ALA A 493 26.31 12.99 2.85
CA ALA A 493 27.59 12.50 3.36
C ALA A 493 27.46 11.72 4.69
N GLU A 494 26.36 11.89 5.42
CA GLU A 494 26.08 11.19 6.69
C GLU A 494 25.30 9.88 6.47
N ALA A 495 24.87 9.58 5.24
CA ALA A 495 24.06 8.40 4.93
C ALA A 495 24.78 7.09 5.29
N LEU A 496 26.09 6.97 5.03
CA LEU A 496 26.85 5.77 5.44
C LEU A 496 26.81 5.57 6.96
N THR A 497 26.99 6.65 7.73
CA THR A 497 26.97 6.62 9.20
C THR A 497 25.59 6.21 9.74
N ALA A 498 24.51 6.76 9.17
CA ALA A 498 23.16 6.36 9.54
C ALA A 498 22.88 4.89 9.19
N GLY A 499 23.28 4.44 8.00
CA GLY A 499 23.15 3.05 7.56
C GLY A 499 23.88 2.07 8.46
N ASP A 500 25.13 2.37 8.80
CA ASP A 500 25.93 1.56 9.73
C ASP A 500 25.30 1.49 11.12
N ALA A 501 24.81 2.62 11.64
CA ALA A 501 24.18 2.65 12.96
C ALA A 501 22.90 1.80 13.02
N TRP A 502 22.03 1.88 12.01
CA TRP A 502 20.83 1.04 11.91
C TRP A 502 21.15 -0.44 11.76
N TRP A 503 22.16 -0.77 10.95
CA TRP A 503 22.62 -2.15 10.76
C TRP A 503 23.14 -2.75 12.06
N ASP A 504 24.04 -2.05 12.75
CA ASP A 504 24.66 -2.53 13.99
C ASP A 504 23.64 -2.58 15.14
N ALA A 505 22.60 -1.74 15.10
CA ALA A 505 21.48 -1.82 16.04
C ALA A 505 20.61 -3.05 15.79
N ALA A 506 20.38 -3.44 14.52
CA ALA A 506 19.60 -4.62 14.19
C ALA A 506 20.24 -5.90 14.76
N ASP A 507 21.58 -6.01 14.73
CA ASP A 507 22.28 -7.20 15.22
C ASP A 507 22.14 -7.41 16.74
N LYS A 508 21.67 -6.40 17.48
CA LYS A 508 21.46 -6.44 18.94
C LYS A 508 20.02 -6.73 19.35
N LEU A 509 19.09 -6.81 18.40
CA LEU A 509 17.69 -7.11 18.71
C LEU A 509 17.50 -8.62 18.95
N ALA A 510 16.46 -8.99 19.68
CA ALA A 510 16.04 -10.40 19.80
C ALA A 510 14.98 -10.74 18.74
N GLU A 511 13.99 -9.87 18.57
CA GLU A 511 12.82 -10.07 17.70
C GLU A 511 13.15 -9.94 16.21
N SER A 512 12.78 -10.93 15.41
CA SER A 512 13.09 -10.97 13.97
C SER A 512 12.41 -9.85 13.17
N ALA A 513 11.14 -9.55 13.45
CA ALA A 513 10.40 -8.53 12.72
C ALA A 513 11.00 -7.12 12.88
N GLN A 514 11.43 -6.78 14.10
CA GLN A 514 12.13 -5.51 14.35
C GLN A 514 13.52 -5.49 13.70
N LYS A 515 14.26 -6.62 13.70
CA LYS A 515 15.53 -6.71 12.95
C LYS A 515 15.35 -6.37 11.49
N ASP A 516 14.32 -6.90 10.86
CA ASP A 516 14.06 -6.70 9.44
C ASP A 516 13.73 -5.23 9.15
N ALA A 517 12.96 -4.56 10.01
CA ALA A 517 12.68 -3.14 9.87
C ALA A 517 13.94 -2.26 10.02
N TYR A 518 14.79 -2.55 11.02
CA TYR A 518 16.06 -1.82 11.23
C TYR A 518 17.01 -2.03 10.04
N ARG A 519 17.10 -3.26 9.52
CA ARG A 519 17.88 -3.58 8.32
C ARG A 519 17.32 -2.88 7.09
N GLY A 520 16.00 -2.87 6.91
CA GLY A 520 15.33 -2.13 5.85
C GLY A 520 15.70 -0.65 5.85
N ARG A 521 15.77 -0.02 7.04
CA ARG A 521 16.22 1.36 7.17
C ARG A 521 17.72 1.53 6.90
N ALA A 522 18.55 0.59 7.33
CA ALA A 522 19.98 0.59 7.00
C ALA A 522 20.19 0.51 5.48
N GLU A 523 19.47 -0.37 4.78
CA GLU A 523 19.53 -0.50 3.33
C GLU A 523 19.12 0.79 2.62
N HIS A 524 18.09 1.50 3.11
CA HIS A 524 17.68 2.78 2.54
C HIS A 524 18.87 3.74 2.47
N TRP A 525 19.59 3.90 3.58
CA TRP A 525 20.74 4.79 3.66
C TRP A 525 21.95 4.31 2.87
N TYR A 526 22.22 3.00 2.88
CA TYR A 526 23.27 2.43 2.04
C TYR A 526 23.04 2.71 0.55
N ARG A 527 21.80 2.64 0.07
CA ARG A 527 21.48 3.00 -1.32
C ARG A 527 21.77 4.47 -1.64
N GLN A 528 21.55 5.39 -0.69
CA GLN A 528 21.87 6.81 -0.86
C GLN A 528 23.37 7.08 -0.86
N ALA A 529 24.12 6.34 -0.03
CA ALA A 529 25.57 6.49 0.06
C ALA A 529 26.33 5.84 -1.11
N LEU A 530 25.78 4.79 -1.73
CA LEU A 530 26.53 3.85 -2.58
C LEU A 530 27.32 4.50 -3.73
N ASN A 531 26.78 5.56 -4.34
CA ASN A 531 27.41 6.26 -5.46
C ASN A 531 28.65 7.07 -5.04
N ASP A 532 28.71 7.48 -3.77
CA ASP A 532 29.79 8.29 -3.21
C ASP A 532 30.90 7.41 -2.58
N LEU A 533 30.67 6.10 -2.46
CA LEU A 533 31.62 5.15 -1.88
C LEU A 533 32.59 4.59 -2.92
N SER A 534 33.80 4.26 -2.47
CA SER A 534 34.79 3.57 -3.28
C SER A 534 35.57 2.53 -2.47
N GLY A 535 36.28 1.63 -3.16
CA GLY A 535 37.19 0.68 -2.52
C GLY A 535 36.51 -0.28 -1.53
N PRO A 536 37.16 -0.59 -0.39
CA PRO A 536 36.66 -1.57 0.57
C PRO A 536 35.29 -1.24 1.18
N GLU A 537 35.00 0.04 1.38
CA GLU A 537 33.73 0.49 1.98
C GLU A 537 32.55 0.20 1.07
N LYS A 538 32.68 0.52 -0.23
CA LYS A 538 31.67 0.18 -1.24
C LYS A 538 31.39 -1.32 -1.26
N LYS A 539 32.44 -2.15 -1.28
CA LYS A 539 32.31 -3.61 -1.28
C LYS A 539 31.59 -4.15 -0.03
N ARG A 540 31.87 -3.59 1.15
CA ARG A 540 31.18 -3.95 2.41
C ARG A 540 29.69 -3.63 2.34
N VAL A 541 29.34 -2.45 1.84
CA VAL A 541 27.94 -2.02 1.69
C VAL A 541 27.20 -2.89 0.68
N GLU A 542 27.80 -3.18 -0.47
CA GLU A 542 27.23 -4.09 -1.48
C GLU A 542 26.95 -5.48 -0.90
N GLN A 543 27.86 -6.03 -0.10
CA GLN A 543 27.65 -7.30 0.61
C GLN A 543 26.49 -7.23 1.61
N ARG A 544 26.38 -6.16 2.39
CA ARG A 544 25.25 -5.95 3.34
C ARG A 544 23.91 -5.86 2.61
N LEU A 545 23.86 -5.19 1.46
CA LEU A 545 22.68 -5.12 0.60
C LEU A 545 22.31 -6.49 0.03
N GLU A 546 23.29 -7.28 -0.40
CA GLU A 546 23.07 -8.63 -0.94
C GLU A 546 22.57 -9.62 0.13
N MET A 547 23.16 -9.56 1.34
CA MET A 547 22.71 -10.36 2.48
C MET A 547 21.24 -10.08 2.88
N SER A 548 20.74 -8.90 2.56
CA SER A 548 19.36 -8.52 2.87
C SER A 548 18.40 -8.90 1.74
N ARG A 549 18.89 -9.02 0.49
CA ARG A 549 18.13 -9.56 -0.64
C ARG A 549 17.88 -11.05 -0.51
N SER A 550 18.86 -11.83 -0.05
CA SER A 550 18.72 -13.30 0.10
C SER A 550 17.78 -13.75 1.22
N ARG A 551 17.28 -12.81 2.04
CA ARG A 551 16.34 -13.06 3.14
C ARG A 551 14.89 -12.74 2.82
N ARG A 552 14.64 -12.01 1.72
CA ARG A 552 13.28 -11.75 1.19
C ARG A 552 12.93 -12.85 0.20
#